data_AF-A0A934RW64-F1
#
_entry.id   AF-A0A934RW64-F1
#
_cell.length_a   1.000
_cell.length_b   1.000
_cell.length_c   1.000
_cell.angle_alpha   90.00
_cell.angle_beta   90.00
_cell.angle_gamma   90.00
#
_symmetry.space_group_name_H-M   'P 1'
#
loop_
_entity.id
_entity.type
_entity.pdbx_description
1 polymer ?
#
loop_
_entity_poly.entity_id
_entity_poly.type
_entity_poly.pdbx_seq_one_letter_code
_entity_poly.pdbx_strand_id
1 'polypeptide(L)'
;MKKRVVSLITLLIAVLALPGCKTTSLVRVESDNSITNQIASLSTFGWVEGSTVQGKDRIHKIPQLDENIRAAVNAFLEIKGYVLTAPQKADMHLIYHVSLTDASESTSMGTAVSRDFEWNQEPSEARDLVIEYERGSLLLDVMNPETGKVMWRGLVSQIVDPERPQRTRRAKAFKNIEKLLEEFPKKKR
;
A
#
# COMPACT_ATOMS: atom_id res chain seq x y z
N MET A 1 47.68 7.73 35.14
CA MET A 1 46.63 6.69 34.95
C MET A 1 45.25 7.29 34.64
N LYS A 2 44.81 8.36 35.33
CA LYS A 2 43.49 9.01 35.11
C LYS A 2 43.24 9.52 33.67
N LYS A 3 44.24 10.10 32.99
CA LYS A 3 44.11 10.60 31.60
C LYS A 3 43.92 9.50 30.55
N ARG A 4 44.50 8.31 30.76
CA ARG A 4 44.33 7.15 29.85
C ARG A 4 42.93 6.54 29.95
N VAL A 5 42.37 6.51 31.16
CA VAL A 5 41.01 6.02 31.42
C VAL A 5 39.96 6.97 30.84
N VAL A 6 40.14 8.29 30.97
CA VAL A 6 39.25 9.28 30.33
C VAL A 6 39.30 9.16 28.81
N SER A 7 40.49 8.99 28.22
CA SER A 7 40.64 8.82 26.76
C SER A 7 40.01 7.52 26.22
N LEU A 8 39.99 6.44 27.01
CA LEU A 8 39.35 5.17 26.65
C LEU A 8 37.82 5.25 26.77
N ILE A 9 37.28 6.01 27.72
CA ILE A 9 35.84 6.21 27.90
C ILE A 9 35.26 7.11 26.78
N THR A 10 35.99 8.13 26.34
CA THR A 10 35.55 8.98 25.21
C THR A 10 35.52 8.21 23.88
N LEU A 11 36.43 7.24 23.68
CA LEU A 11 36.44 6.40 22.48
C LEU A 11 35.30 5.36 22.47
N LEU A 12 34.88 4.88 23.66
CA LEU A 12 33.79 3.90 23.79
C LEU A 12 32.41 4.51 23.54
N ILE A 13 32.22 5.80 23.82
CA ILE A 13 30.95 6.51 23.57
C ILE A 13 30.78 6.84 22.07
N ALA A 14 31.87 7.01 21.32
CA ALA A 14 31.83 7.29 19.88
C ALA A 14 31.41 6.07 19.03
N VAL A 15 31.54 4.84 19.55
CA VAL A 15 31.20 3.60 18.82
C VAL A 15 29.72 3.23 18.92
N LEU A 16 28.94 3.83 19.84
CA LEU A 16 27.50 3.55 19.99
C LEU A 16 26.58 4.43 19.13
N ALA A 17 27.12 5.34 18.32
CA ALA A 17 26.34 6.19 17.43
C ALA A 17 26.13 5.58 16.03
N LEU A 18 25.96 4.26 15.93
CA LEU A 18 25.52 3.64 14.68
C LEU A 18 24.03 3.99 14.48
N PRO A 19 23.65 4.78 13.47
CA PRO A 19 22.24 4.95 13.14
C PRO A 19 21.69 3.57 12.78
N GLY A 20 20.86 3.01 13.66
CA GLY A 20 20.17 1.76 13.38
C GLY A 20 19.40 1.94 12.07
N CYS A 21 19.76 1.16 11.04
CA CYS A 21 19.04 1.12 9.79
C CYS A 21 17.59 0.69 10.10
N LYS A 22 16.69 1.67 10.26
CA LYS A 22 15.26 1.39 10.25
C LYS A 22 14.95 0.92 8.83
N THR A 23 14.50 -0.32 8.71
CA THR A 23 13.93 -0.83 7.46
C THR A 23 12.67 -0.02 7.19
N THR A 24 12.81 1.07 6.45
CA THR A 24 11.70 1.95 6.08
C THR A 24 10.79 1.20 5.12
N SER A 25 9.49 1.20 5.41
CA SER A 25 8.46 0.72 4.49
C SER A 25 8.54 1.54 3.20
N LEU A 26 8.67 0.88 2.06
CA LEU A 26 8.63 1.54 0.76
C LEU A 26 7.22 2.08 0.53
N VAL A 27 7.09 3.36 0.19
CA VAL A 27 5.85 3.95 -0.32
C VAL A 27 6.12 4.46 -1.73
N ARG A 28 5.31 4.06 -2.70
CA ARG A 28 5.33 4.61 -4.06
C ARG A 28 3.92 4.99 -4.46
N VAL A 29 3.77 6.19 -5.03
CA VAL A 29 2.50 6.68 -5.52
C VAL A 29 2.64 7.05 -6.99
N GLU A 30 1.69 6.60 -7.77
CA GLU A 30 1.54 7.00 -9.16
C GLU A 30 0.22 7.77 -9.31
N SER A 31 0.33 9.08 -9.58
CA SER A 31 -0.79 9.98 -9.87
C SER A 31 -0.28 11.18 -10.66
N ASP A 32 -1.07 11.66 -11.63
CA ASP A 32 -0.85 12.96 -12.27
C ASP A 32 -1.44 14.07 -11.39
N ASN A 33 -0.76 15.22 -11.29
CA ASN A 33 -1.25 16.40 -10.56
C ASN A 33 -2.66 16.86 -11.02
N SER A 34 -2.99 16.70 -12.30
CA SER A 34 -4.33 17.00 -12.83
C SER A 34 -5.39 16.06 -12.28
N ILE A 35 -5.05 14.76 -12.13
CA ILE A 35 -5.93 13.72 -11.60
C ILE A 35 -6.06 13.82 -10.08
N THR A 36 -4.97 14.14 -9.37
CA THR A 36 -4.98 14.42 -7.92
C THR A 36 -6.01 15.50 -7.56
N ASN A 37 -6.10 16.56 -8.37
CA ASN A 37 -7.08 17.62 -8.17
C ASN A 37 -8.53 17.18 -8.41
N GLN A 38 -8.74 16.27 -9.37
CA GLN A 38 -10.05 15.67 -9.64
C GLN A 38 -10.47 14.78 -8.47
N ILE A 39 -9.59 13.89 -8.01
CA ILE A 39 -9.83 13.03 -6.83
C ILE A 39 -10.22 13.88 -5.62
N ALA A 40 -9.50 14.97 -5.36
CA ALA A 40 -9.78 15.87 -4.24
C ALA A 40 -11.16 16.57 -4.32
N SER A 41 -11.81 16.59 -5.49
CA SER A 41 -13.17 17.11 -5.67
C SER A 41 -14.28 16.06 -5.47
N LEU A 42 -13.93 14.78 -5.41
CA LEU A 42 -14.87 13.68 -5.20
C LEU A 42 -15.24 13.55 -3.71
N SER A 43 -16.31 12.80 -3.43
CA SER A 43 -16.87 12.71 -2.08
C SER A 43 -16.92 11.30 -1.52
N THR A 44 -17.13 10.31 -2.37
CA THR A 44 -17.47 8.96 -1.93
C THR A 44 -16.56 7.92 -2.54
N PHE A 45 -16.38 6.83 -1.82
CA PHE A 45 -15.64 5.67 -2.29
C PHE A 45 -16.39 4.39 -1.97
N GLY A 46 -16.18 3.37 -2.80
CA GLY A 46 -16.80 2.06 -2.64
C GLY A 46 -15.84 0.97 -3.10
N TRP A 47 -15.89 -0.16 -2.41
CA TRP A 47 -15.06 -1.30 -2.75
C TRP A 47 -15.70 -2.14 -3.84
N VAL A 48 -14.94 -2.50 -4.86
CA VAL A 48 -15.36 -3.47 -5.88
C VAL A 48 -14.86 -4.87 -5.54
N GLU A 49 -15.43 -5.88 -6.19
CA GLU A 49 -14.94 -7.25 -6.11
C GLU A 49 -13.62 -7.40 -6.88
N GLY A 50 -12.85 -8.45 -6.57
CA GLY A 50 -11.60 -8.75 -7.27
C GLY A 50 -10.32 -8.42 -6.53
N SER A 51 -10.38 -7.87 -5.31
CA SER A 51 -9.18 -7.76 -4.47
C SER A 51 -8.54 -9.14 -4.30
N THR A 52 -7.25 -9.27 -4.64
CA THR A 52 -6.54 -10.55 -4.65
C THR A 52 -5.30 -10.53 -3.76
N VAL A 53 -4.95 -11.70 -3.21
CA VAL A 53 -3.64 -11.93 -2.58
C VAL A 53 -2.94 -12.93 -3.48
N GLN A 54 -1.81 -12.53 -4.06
CA GLN A 54 -0.97 -13.40 -4.86
C GLN A 54 0.04 -14.13 -3.98
N GLY A 55 0.11 -15.45 -4.15
CA GLY A 55 0.93 -16.37 -3.38
C GLY A 55 0.18 -17.67 -3.15
N LYS A 56 0.90 -18.78 -2.93
CA LYS A 56 0.31 -20.13 -2.75
C LYS A 56 -0.70 -20.25 -1.60
N ASP A 57 -0.89 -19.19 -0.80
CA ASP A 57 -1.92 -19.09 0.23
C ASP A 57 -3.04 -18.12 -0.16
N ARG A 58 -4.17 -18.73 -0.53
CA ARG A 58 -5.47 -18.09 -0.79
C ARG A 58 -5.83 -17.11 0.33
N ILE A 59 -6.35 -15.92 0.00
CA ILE A 59 -7.03 -14.95 0.91
C ILE A 59 -7.89 -15.65 1.96
N HIS A 60 -8.52 -16.75 1.56
CA HIS A 60 -9.44 -17.55 2.36
C HIS A 60 -8.78 -18.15 3.62
N LYS A 61 -7.44 -18.16 3.70
CA LYS A 61 -6.68 -18.59 4.90
C LYS A 61 -6.38 -17.46 5.88
N ILE A 62 -6.58 -16.19 5.51
CA ILE A 62 -6.46 -15.04 6.43
C ILE A 62 -7.63 -14.04 6.24
N PRO A 63 -8.90 -14.42 6.48
CA PRO A 63 -10.04 -13.50 6.37
C PRO A 63 -9.85 -12.19 7.16
N GLN A 64 -9.17 -12.26 8.31
CA GLN A 64 -8.85 -11.07 9.10
C GLN A 64 -7.92 -10.09 8.37
N LEU A 65 -7.15 -10.50 7.37
CA LEU A 65 -6.27 -9.60 6.63
C LEU A 65 -7.09 -8.62 5.77
N ASP A 66 -8.09 -9.13 5.04
CA ASP A 66 -8.98 -8.31 4.23
C ASP A 66 -9.74 -7.30 5.09
N GLU A 67 -10.36 -7.78 6.18
CA GLU A 67 -11.07 -6.94 7.14
C GLU A 67 -10.16 -5.84 7.71
N ASN A 68 -8.93 -6.18 8.09
CA ASN A 68 -7.97 -5.22 8.64
C ASN A 68 -7.51 -4.18 7.61
N ILE A 69 -7.26 -4.57 6.35
CA ILE A 69 -6.86 -3.65 5.29
C ILE A 69 -8.00 -2.70 4.98
N ARG A 70 -9.20 -3.21 4.73
CA ARG A 70 -10.37 -2.39 4.43
C ARG A 70 -10.70 -1.44 5.58
N ALA A 71 -10.69 -1.93 6.82
CA ALA A 71 -10.93 -1.09 7.99
C ALA A 71 -9.90 0.04 8.13
N ALA A 72 -8.61 -0.24 7.89
CA ALA A 72 -7.57 0.78 7.93
C ALA A 72 -7.76 1.83 6.83
N VAL A 73 -7.95 1.39 5.58
CA VAL A 73 -8.15 2.29 4.44
C VAL A 73 -9.39 3.15 4.63
N ASN A 74 -10.51 2.56 5.07
CA ASN A 74 -11.74 3.29 5.35
C ASN A 74 -11.51 4.40 6.37
N ALA A 75 -10.91 4.08 7.52
CA ALA A 75 -10.67 5.04 8.59
C ALA A 75 -9.82 6.24 8.12
N PHE A 76 -8.78 5.99 7.33
CA PHE A 76 -7.90 7.06 6.85
C PHE A 76 -8.52 7.89 5.72
N LEU A 77 -9.33 7.28 4.85
CA LEU A 77 -10.09 8.04 3.84
C LEU A 77 -11.19 8.88 4.46
N GLU A 78 -11.85 8.40 5.52
CA GLU A 78 -12.80 9.17 6.32
C GLU A 78 -12.13 10.39 6.98
N ILE A 79 -10.93 10.21 7.56
CA ILE A 79 -10.11 11.32 8.08
C ILE A 79 -9.77 12.34 6.97
N LYS A 80 -9.63 11.90 5.72
CA LYS A 80 -9.40 12.76 4.56
C LYS A 80 -10.67 13.39 3.99
N GLY A 81 -11.84 13.07 4.55
CA GLY A 81 -13.13 13.68 4.22
C GLY A 81 -13.97 12.92 3.20
N TYR A 82 -13.56 11.72 2.81
CA TYR A 82 -14.35 10.87 1.92
C TYR A 82 -15.28 9.95 2.71
N VAL A 83 -16.38 9.52 2.09
CA VAL A 83 -17.40 8.71 2.75
C VAL A 83 -17.55 7.36 2.05
N LEU A 84 -17.53 6.28 2.82
CA LEU A 84 -17.79 4.93 2.32
C LEU A 84 -19.26 4.80 1.88
N THR A 85 -19.50 4.29 0.68
CA THR A 85 -20.84 3.98 0.16
C THR A 85 -20.83 2.68 -0.64
N ALA A 86 -22.01 2.22 -1.05
CA ALA A 86 -22.14 1.09 -1.97
C ALA A 86 -21.45 1.42 -3.30
N PRO A 87 -20.68 0.49 -3.90
CA PRO A 87 -19.85 0.79 -5.09
C PRO A 87 -20.67 1.31 -6.28
N GLN A 88 -21.95 0.96 -6.39
CA GLN A 88 -22.85 1.45 -7.44
C GLN A 88 -23.17 2.95 -7.32
N LYS A 89 -22.91 3.56 -6.16
CA LYS A 89 -23.17 4.97 -5.85
C LYS A 89 -21.88 5.75 -5.55
N ALA A 90 -20.72 5.09 -5.64
CA ALA A 90 -19.45 5.69 -5.27
C ALA A 90 -18.86 6.48 -6.44
N ASP A 91 -18.23 7.61 -6.13
CA ASP A 91 -17.47 8.41 -7.11
C ASP A 91 -16.13 7.74 -7.47
N MET A 92 -15.65 6.86 -6.59
CA MET A 92 -14.37 6.16 -6.72
C MET A 92 -14.53 4.68 -6.38
N HIS A 93 -13.92 3.82 -7.19
CA HIS A 93 -13.82 2.39 -6.91
C HIS A 93 -12.46 2.05 -6.34
N LEU A 94 -12.47 1.26 -5.26
CA LEU A 94 -11.24 0.77 -4.63
C LEU A 94 -11.09 -0.73 -4.85
N ILE A 95 -9.89 -1.12 -5.21
CA ILE A 95 -9.43 -2.52 -5.27
C ILE A 95 -8.01 -2.58 -4.73
N TYR A 96 -7.63 -3.72 -4.15
CA TYR A 96 -6.27 -3.89 -3.67
C TYR A 96 -5.71 -5.27 -4.01
N HIS A 97 -4.38 -5.33 -4.14
CA HIS A 97 -3.62 -6.55 -4.35
C HIS A 97 -2.53 -6.67 -3.29
N VAL A 98 -2.34 -7.88 -2.74
CA VAL A 98 -1.23 -8.15 -1.80
C VAL A 98 -0.28 -9.18 -2.41
N SER A 99 1.01 -8.88 -2.44
CA SER A 99 2.05 -9.84 -2.79
C SER A 99 2.48 -10.61 -1.54
N LEU A 100 2.48 -11.95 -1.57
CA LEU A 100 3.06 -12.81 -0.53
C LEU A 100 4.27 -13.64 -1.02
N THR A 101 4.62 -13.54 -2.30
CA THR A 101 5.79 -14.23 -2.89
C THR A 101 7.05 -13.40 -2.79
N ASP A 102 8.22 -14.07 -2.74
CA ASP A 102 9.49 -13.37 -2.88
C ASP A 102 9.60 -12.73 -4.26
N ALA A 103 10.32 -11.62 -4.37
CA ALA A 103 10.49 -10.87 -5.63
C ALA A 103 10.93 -11.78 -6.80
N SER A 104 11.73 -12.82 -6.52
CA SER A 104 12.23 -13.79 -7.50
C SER A 104 11.18 -14.79 -8.03
N GLU A 105 10.02 -14.92 -7.36
CA GLU A 105 8.89 -15.74 -7.82
C GLU A 105 7.68 -14.89 -8.27
N SER A 106 7.83 -13.56 -8.31
CA SER A 106 6.74 -12.64 -8.63
C SER A 106 6.37 -12.66 -10.12
N THR A 107 5.62 -13.68 -10.53
CA THR A 107 4.95 -13.66 -11.83
C THR A 107 3.76 -12.72 -11.73
N SER A 108 3.92 -11.51 -12.28
CA SER A 108 2.81 -10.65 -12.72
C SER A 108 1.72 -10.41 -11.66
N MET A 109 1.97 -9.45 -10.75
CA MET A 109 0.88 -8.77 -10.04
C MET A 109 0.08 -7.90 -11.03
N GLY A 110 -0.80 -8.56 -11.77
CA GLY A 110 -1.61 -7.96 -12.82
C GLY A 110 -0.83 -7.86 -14.12
N THR A 111 -1.18 -8.72 -15.08
CA THR A 111 -1.18 -8.29 -16.47
C THR A 111 -1.82 -6.90 -16.50
N ALA A 112 -1.02 -5.92 -16.93
CA ALA A 112 -1.34 -4.51 -17.17
C ALA A 112 -0.89 -3.50 -16.09
N VAL A 113 0.41 -3.30 -16.07
CA VAL A 113 1.05 -2.11 -15.51
C VAL A 113 1.07 -1.01 -16.59
N SER A 114 -0.11 -0.55 -16.99
CA SER A 114 -0.25 0.76 -17.63
C SER A 114 -1.38 1.50 -16.95
N ARG A 115 -1.22 2.80 -16.71
CA ARG A 115 -2.29 3.70 -16.29
C ARG A 115 -3.53 3.59 -17.21
N ASP A 116 -3.30 3.17 -18.44
CA ASP A 116 -4.30 2.93 -19.49
C ASP A 116 -5.03 1.57 -19.37
N PHE A 117 -4.73 0.77 -18.35
CA PHE A 117 -5.45 -0.49 -18.14
C PHE A 117 -6.88 -0.23 -17.67
N GLU A 118 -7.82 -0.75 -18.45
CA GLU A 118 -9.23 -0.80 -18.12
C GLU A 118 -9.55 -2.20 -17.57
N TRP A 119 -10.04 -2.28 -16.33
CA TRP A 119 -10.30 -3.54 -15.62
C TRP A 119 -11.25 -4.52 -16.35
N ASN A 120 -12.01 -4.02 -17.34
CA ASN A 120 -12.98 -4.79 -18.12
C ASN A 120 -12.47 -5.28 -19.49
N GLN A 121 -11.21 -5.02 -19.85
CA GLN A 121 -10.64 -5.48 -21.12
C GLN A 121 -9.83 -6.77 -20.94
N GLU A 122 -9.93 -7.67 -21.92
CA GLU A 122 -9.02 -8.81 -21.97
C GLU A 122 -7.57 -8.31 -22.07
N PRO A 123 -6.62 -8.96 -21.36
CA PRO A 123 -5.22 -8.55 -21.30
C PRO A 123 -4.52 -8.84 -22.64
N SER A 124 -4.90 -8.13 -23.69
CA SER A 124 -4.34 -8.28 -25.04
C SER A 124 -3.14 -7.37 -25.29
N GLU A 125 -2.98 -6.29 -24.50
CA GLU A 125 -1.86 -5.35 -24.60
C GLU A 125 -1.19 -5.02 -23.26
N ALA A 126 -1.45 -5.83 -22.22
CA ALA A 126 -0.73 -5.75 -20.96
C ALA A 126 0.78 -5.96 -21.21
N ARG A 127 1.54 -4.87 -21.31
CA ARG A 127 3.01 -4.96 -21.32
C ARG A 127 3.41 -5.56 -19.98
N ASP A 128 4.10 -6.69 -20.02
CA ASP A 128 4.70 -7.36 -18.86
C ASP A 128 5.80 -6.45 -18.27
N LEU A 129 5.42 -5.36 -17.62
CA LEU A 129 6.30 -4.70 -16.67
C LEU A 129 6.23 -5.52 -15.40
N VAL A 130 7.19 -6.43 -15.24
CA VAL A 130 7.44 -7.09 -13.97
C VAL A 130 7.92 -6.02 -13.00
N ILE A 131 6.99 -5.38 -12.28
CA ILE A 131 7.35 -4.62 -11.10
C ILE A 131 7.57 -5.64 -9.99
N GLU A 132 8.84 -5.87 -9.65
CA GLU A 132 9.19 -6.67 -8.48
C GLU A 132 8.69 -5.96 -7.22
N TYR A 133 7.62 -6.50 -6.63
CA TYR A 133 7.10 -6.03 -5.35
C TYR A 133 7.72 -6.86 -4.23
N GLU A 134 8.19 -6.19 -3.16
CA GLU A 134 8.65 -6.87 -1.95
C GLU A 134 7.54 -7.78 -1.40
N ARG A 135 7.90 -8.97 -0.90
CA ARG A 135 6.97 -9.86 -0.18
C ARG A 135 6.25 -9.07 0.91
N GLY A 136 4.94 -9.27 1.01
CA GLY A 136 4.08 -8.62 1.98
C GLY A 136 3.70 -7.18 1.62
N SER A 137 3.80 -6.79 0.34
CA SER A 137 3.39 -5.45 -0.11
C SER A 137 1.91 -5.40 -0.48
N LEU A 138 1.28 -4.25 -0.25
CA LEU A 138 -0.07 -3.90 -0.67
C LEU A 138 0.00 -2.88 -1.80
N LEU A 139 -0.67 -3.19 -2.90
CA LEU A 139 -1.02 -2.26 -3.96
C LEU A 139 -2.49 -1.86 -3.77
N LEU A 140 -2.78 -0.57 -3.69
CA LEU A 140 -4.13 -0.01 -3.59
C LEU A 140 -4.39 0.84 -4.82
N ASP A 141 -5.43 0.48 -5.57
CA ASP A 141 -5.86 1.21 -6.75
C ASP A 141 -7.17 1.93 -6.48
N VAL A 142 -7.22 3.17 -6.92
CA VAL A 142 -8.41 4.03 -6.92
C VAL A 142 -8.75 4.31 -8.38
N MET A 143 -9.94 3.89 -8.77
CA MET A 143 -10.39 3.85 -10.17
C MET A 143 -11.60 4.73 -10.40
N ASN A 144 -11.72 5.24 -11.61
CA ASN A 144 -12.92 5.91 -12.08
C ASN A 144 -14.02 4.85 -12.38
N PRO A 145 -15.19 4.91 -11.74
CA PRO A 145 -16.26 3.92 -11.92
C PRO A 145 -16.81 3.79 -13.35
N GLU A 146 -16.79 4.88 -14.13
CA GLU A 146 -17.38 4.93 -15.47
C GLU A 146 -16.44 4.31 -16.51
N THR A 147 -15.14 4.56 -16.38
CA THR A 147 -14.12 4.15 -17.36
C THR A 147 -13.33 2.92 -16.93
N GLY A 148 -13.35 2.57 -15.65
CA GLY A 148 -12.53 1.49 -15.09
C GLY A 148 -11.03 1.80 -15.06
N LYS A 149 -10.63 3.06 -15.32
CA LYS A 149 -9.22 3.48 -15.35
C LYS A 149 -8.70 3.83 -13.97
N VAL A 150 -7.44 3.47 -13.71
CA VAL A 150 -6.75 3.80 -12.46
C VAL A 150 -6.42 5.30 -12.43
N MET A 151 -7.02 6.01 -11.46
CA MET A 151 -6.78 7.43 -11.22
C MET A 151 -5.63 7.66 -10.24
N TRP A 152 -5.47 6.77 -9.25
CA TRP A 152 -4.39 6.82 -8.28
C TRP A 152 -4.00 5.41 -7.88
N ARG A 153 -2.69 5.16 -7.79
CA ARG A 153 -2.13 3.88 -7.38
C ARG A 153 -1.12 4.10 -6.28
N GLY A 154 -1.31 3.39 -5.18
CA GLY A 154 -0.44 3.41 -4.03
C GLY A 154 0.16 2.04 -3.76
N LEU A 155 1.48 1.98 -3.58
CA LEU A 155 2.19 0.79 -3.14
C LEU A 155 2.77 1.04 -1.75
N VAL A 156 2.55 0.10 -0.83
CA VAL A 156 3.27 0.07 0.45
C VAL A 156 3.77 -1.32 0.82
N SER A 157 5.04 -1.42 1.24
CA SER A 157 5.62 -2.69 1.67
C SER A 157 5.39 -3.01 3.15
N GLN A 158 5.66 -4.26 3.54
CA GLN A 158 5.60 -4.76 4.91
C GLN A 158 4.21 -4.68 5.58
N ILE A 159 3.15 -4.91 4.81
CA ILE A 159 1.77 -5.09 5.29
C ILE A 159 1.57 -6.47 5.90
N VAL A 160 2.18 -7.49 5.31
CA VAL A 160 2.19 -8.86 5.85
C VAL A 160 3.62 -9.27 6.17
N ASP A 161 3.82 -9.76 7.39
CA ASP A 161 5.06 -10.36 7.83
C ASP A 161 4.72 -11.74 8.41
N PRO A 162 4.91 -12.84 7.64
CA PRO A 162 4.51 -14.18 8.05
C PRO A 162 5.29 -14.71 9.27
N GLU A 163 6.39 -14.07 9.63
CA GLU A 163 7.26 -14.45 10.76
C GLU A 163 6.89 -13.75 12.08
N ARG A 164 5.86 -12.87 12.09
CA ARG A 164 5.49 -12.07 13.28
C ARG A 164 4.20 -12.53 13.96
N PRO A 165 3.97 -12.23 15.26
CA PRO A 165 2.68 -12.48 15.90
C PRO A 165 1.54 -11.61 15.32
N GLN A 166 0.31 -12.13 15.28
CA GLN A 166 -0.85 -11.50 14.65
C GLN A 166 -1.15 -10.06 15.12
N ARG A 167 -1.06 -9.79 16.43
CA ARG A 167 -1.30 -8.43 16.98
C ARG A 167 -0.29 -7.42 16.43
N THR A 168 0.97 -7.81 16.30
CA THR A 168 2.03 -6.97 15.75
C THR A 168 1.85 -6.75 14.24
N ARG A 169 1.31 -7.75 13.51
CA ARG A 169 0.97 -7.60 12.09
C ARG A 169 -0.09 -6.52 11.86
N ARG A 170 -1.18 -6.53 12.64
CA ARG A 170 -2.27 -5.54 12.50
C ARG A 170 -1.78 -4.10 12.72
N ALA A 171 -1.04 -3.87 13.81
CA ALA A 171 -0.53 -2.53 14.11
C ALA A 171 0.45 -2.04 13.02
N LYS A 172 1.29 -2.93 12.48
CA LYS A 172 2.22 -2.60 11.40
C LYS A 172 1.50 -2.31 10.08
N ALA A 173 0.51 -3.12 9.71
CA ALA A 173 -0.32 -2.89 8.54
C ALA A 173 -1.03 -1.53 8.61
N PHE A 174 -1.67 -1.23 9.75
CA PHE A 174 -2.37 0.04 9.95
C PHE A 174 -1.42 1.24 9.80
N LYS A 175 -0.25 1.19 10.45
CA LYS A 175 0.78 2.24 10.35
C LYS A 175 1.32 2.44 8.93
N ASN A 176 1.45 1.36 8.16
CA ASN A 176 1.97 1.45 6.80
C ASN A 176 0.89 1.92 5.82
N ILE A 177 -0.37 1.52 6.02
CA ILE A 177 -1.51 2.06 5.27
C ILE A 177 -1.70 3.55 5.57
N GLU A 178 -1.50 3.98 6.83
CA GLU A 178 -1.48 5.40 7.20
C GLU A 178 -0.51 6.18 6.34
N LYS A 179 0.77 5.76 6.32
CA LYS A 179 1.82 6.39 5.50
C LYS A 179 1.51 6.37 4.01
N LEU A 180 0.91 5.28 3.52
CA LEU A 180 0.49 5.21 2.12
C LEU A 180 -0.55 6.28 1.82
N LEU A 181 -1.53 6.40 2.70
CA LEU A 181 -2.64 7.31 2.51
C LEU A 181 -2.26 8.75 2.86
N GLU A 182 -1.19 9.04 3.60
CA GLU A 182 -0.66 10.41 3.73
C GLU A 182 -0.52 11.10 2.37
N GLU A 183 -0.03 10.36 1.37
CA GLU A 183 0.12 10.79 -0.03
C GLU A 183 -1.19 10.83 -0.84
N PHE A 184 -2.30 10.31 -0.30
CA PHE A 184 -3.61 10.37 -0.94
C PHE A 184 -4.20 11.80 -0.85
N PRO A 185 -4.82 12.35 -1.91
CA PRO A 185 -5.35 13.71 -1.88
C PRO A 185 -6.41 13.87 -0.78
N LYS A 186 -6.33 14.97 -0.01
CA LYS A 186 -7.40 15.32 0.93
C LYS A 186 -8.58 15.93 0.16
N LYS A 187 -9.81 15.61 0.56
CA LYS A 187 -11.00 16.21 -0.03
C LYS A 187 -10.97 17.74 0.19
N LYS A 188 -11.25 18.49 -0.88
CA LYS A 188 -11.44 19.95 -0.82
C LYS A 188 -12.73 20.27 -0.07
N ARG A 189 -12.68 21.31 0.77
CA ARG A 189 -13.86 21.82 1.47
C ARG A 189 -14.80 22.52 0.51
#